data_AF-A0A7X0F1D2-F1
#
_entry.id   AF-A0A7X0F1D2-F1
#
_cell.length_a   1.000
_cell.length_b   1.000
_cell.length_c   1.000
_cell.angle_alpha   90.00
_cell.angle_beta   90.00
_cell.angle_gamma   90.00
#
_symmetry.space_group_name_H-M   'P 1'
#
loop_
_entity.id
_entity.type
_entity.pdbx_description
1 polymer ?
#
loop_
_entity_poly.entity_id
_entity_poly.type
_entity_poly.pdbx_seq_one_letter_code
_entity_poly.pdbx_strand_id
1 'polypeptide(L)'
;MTYRNRTSARLRLDATLDHLAVTFRDMTAHPDEANCTCHWGSEEELALLKVPGVKLEPDLLRRTWTATDWDNPAAVLRRILPQFAAALVGGRVEPLFGMEEAGRSLARGEWQQWPAEQAAAVREWLHAWWAHTLTDPEPAVPAYELLALCTEASTTLTPWLRVWEESTHPVADRHLVLAFTHWEYHLLGDELPWTVRGDTEATTCAELTAWLLGHAPARLRAGGASDELHHRIRLLGLTGPDRCYDPHWPDRVY
;
A
#
# COMPACT_ATOMS: atom_id res chain seq x y z
N MET A 1 8.87 3.28 27.01
CA MET A 1 9.82 3.13 25.89
C MET A 1 9.17 3.40 24.50
N THR A 2 7.95 3.94 24.46
CA THR A 2 7.07 4.03 23.25
C THR A 2 7.24 5.31 22.44
N TYR A 3 7.47 6.45 23.08
CA TYR A 3 7.61 7.74 22.38
C TYR A 3 8.88 7.82 21.51
N ARG A 4 10.02 7.35 22.04
CA ARG A 4 11.34 7.44 21.38
C ARG A 4 11.40 6.63 20.07
N ASN A 5 10.70 5.51 19.98
CA ASN A 5 10.67 4.68 18.78
C ASN A 5 9.82 5.33 17.68
N ARG A 6 8.65 5.90 18.03
CA ARG A 6 7.79 6.67 17.10
C ARG A 6 8.53 7.89 16.53
N THR A 7 9.23 8.65 17.38
CA THR A 7 10.01 9.80 16.93
C THR A 7 11.12 9.39 15.97
N SER A 8 11.81 8.27 16.22
CA SER A 8 12.85 7.77 15.33
C SER A 8 12.30 7.29 13.98
N ALA A 9 11.19 6.56 13.98
CA ALA A 9 10.57 6.08 12.75
C ALA A 9 10.01 7.23 11.90
N ARG A 10 9.43 8.25 12.55
CA ARG A 10 8.96 9.46 11.86
C ARG A 10 10.09 10.24 11.22
N LEU A 11 11.18 10.48 11.96
CA LEU A 11 12.36 11.17 11.43
C LEU A 11 12.97 10.42 10.24
N ARG A 12 12.98 9.08 10.28
CA ARG A 12 13.43 8.26 9.15
C ARG A 12 12.53 8.44 7.93
N LEU A 13 11.20 8.42 8.11
CA LEU A 13 10.26 8.65 7.02
C LEU A 13 10.44 10.03 6.39
N ASP A 14 10.55 11.08 7.20
CA ASP A 14 10.78 12.44 6.72
C ASP A 14 12.10 12.53 5.91
N ALA A 15 13.18 11.91 6.41
CA ALA A 15 14.45 11.86 5.69
C ALA A 15 14.36 11.11 4.33
N THR A 16 13.58 10.04 4.24
CA THR A 16 13.37 9.34 2.95
C THR A 16 12.53 10.15 1.96
N LEU A 17 11.59 10.97 2.43
CA LEU A 17 10.84 11.89 1.58
C LEU A 17 11.74 13.00 1.03
N ASP A 18 12.64 13.54 1.87
CA ASP A 18 13.65 14.51 1.43
C ASP A 18 14.61 13.88 0.41
N HIS A 19 15.04 12.63 0.63
CA HIS A 19 15.87 11.90 -0.32
C HIS A 19 15.15 11.73 -1.67
N LEU A 20 13.90 11.27 -1.69
CA LEU A 20 13.09 11.20 -2.91
C LEU A 20 13.00 12.56 -3.62
N ALA A 21 12.75 13.65 -2.88
CA ALA A 21 12.66 14.98 -3.46
C ALA A 21 13.99 15.45 -4.10
N VAL A 22 15.13 15.04 -3.56
CA VAL A 22 16.44 15.31 -4.15
C VAL A 22 16.68 14.43 -5.40
N THR A 23 16.47 13.11 -5.29
CA THR A 23 16.76 12.14 -6.36
C THR A 23 15.94 12.41 -7.64
N PHE A 24 14.70 12.86 -7.50
CA PHE A 24 13.78 13.06 -8.64
C PHE A 24 13.54 14.54 -8.99
N ARG A 25 14.33 15.47 -8.43
CA ARG A 25 14.13 16.93 -8.58
C ARG A 25 14.02 17.40 -10.03
N ASP A 26 14.91 16.91 -10.88
CA ASP A 26 15.08 17.38 -12.26
C ASP A 26 14.37 16.48 -13.28
N MET A 27 13.53 15.54 -12.82
CA MET A 27 12.80 14.63 -13.70
C MET A 27 11.65 15.36 -14.39
N THR A 28 11.42 15.02 -15.66
CA THR A 28 10.31 15.47 -16.50
C THR A 28 9.60 14.28 -17.12
N ALA A 29 8.35 14.45 -17.52
CA ALA A 29 7.74 13.53 -18.48
C ALA A 29 8.49 13.60 -19.82
N HIS A 30 8.31 12.59 -20.67
CA HIS A 30 8.93 12.58 -21.99
C HIS A 30 8.41 13.77 -22.83
N PRO A 31 9.25 14.44 -23.65
CA PRO A 31 8.81 15.60 -24.44
C PRO A 31 7.61 15.31 -25.35
N ASP A 32 7.59 14.10 -25.92
CA ASP A 32 6.54 13.59 -26.80
C ASP A 32 5.40 12.91 -26.05
N GLU A 33 5.44 12.87 -24.71
CA GLU A 33 4.33 12.33 -23.92
C GLU A 33 3.05 13.13 -24.18
N ALA A 34 1.96 12.40 -24.35
CA ALA A 34 0.63 12.95 -24.58
C ALA A 34 -0.44 12.12 -23.85
N ASN A 35 -1.61 12.70 -23.66
CA ASN A 35 -2.80 12.00 -23.16
C ASN A 35 -4.06 12.67 -23.75
N CYS A 36 -5.20 11.98 -23.79
CA CYS A 36 -6.42 12.55 -24.38
C CYS A 36 -6.90 13.76 -23.58
N THR A 37 -7.14 14.88 -24.27
CA THR A 37 -7.77 16.06 -23.66
C THR A 37 -9.16 15.80 -23.12
N CYS A 38 -9.84 14.79 -23.67
CA CYS A 38 -11.16 14.34 -23.26
C CYS A 38 -11.20 13.61 -21.91
N HIS A 39 -10.09 12.99 -21.50
CA HIS A 39 -10.06 12.08 -20.34
C HIS A 39 -9.04 12.51 -19.27
N TRP A 40 -7.99 13.22 -19.66
CA TRP A 40 -6.89 13.53 -18.75
C TRP A 40 -6.64 15.02 -18.51
N GLY A 41 -6.70 15.92 -19.49
CA GLY A 41 -6.41 17.35 -19.27
C GLY A 41 -5.96 18.14 -20.49
N SER A 42 -5.72 19.45 -20.33
CA SER A 42 -5.35 20.32 -21.46
C SER A 42 -3.88 20.22 -21.87
N GLU A 43 -3.51 20.77 -23.03
CA GLU A 43 -2.11 20.85 -23.47
C GLU A 43 -1.25 21.68 -22.50
N GLU A 44 -1.83 22.71 -21.87
CA GLU A 44 -1.15 23.52 -20.86
C GLU A 44 -0.86 22.70 -19.59
N GLU A 45 -1.82 21.89 -19.13
CA GLU A 45 -1.63 20.98 -17.99
C GLU A 45 -0.56 19.91 -18.30
N LEU A 46 -0.57 19.38 -19.52
CA LEU A 46 0.45 18.44 -20.01
C LEU A 46 1.84 19.10 -20.04
N ALA A 47 1.93 20.36 -20.45
CA ALA A 47 3.19 21.11 -20.47
C ALA A 47 3.81 21.25 -19.06
N LEU A 48 3.00 21.26 -17.99
CA LEU A 48 3.52 21.30 -16.61
C LEU A 48 4.30 20.04 -16.23
N LEU A 49 3.96 18.88 -16.82
CA LEU A 49 4.74 17.64 -16.62
C LEU A 49 6.12 17.70 -17.31
N LYS A 50 6.28 18.58 -18.29
CA LYS A 50 7.53 18.79 -19.05
C LYS A 50 8.47 19.79 -18.37
N VAL A 51 8.01 20.45 -17.31
CA VAL A 51 8.82 21.37 -16.48
C VAL A 51 9.16 20.67 -15.16
N PRO A 52 10.45 20.54 -14.79
CA PRO A 52 10.84 19.90 -13.54
C PRO A 52 10.46 20.79 -12.34
N GLY A 53 10.20 20.16 -11.18
CA GLY A 53 9.97 20.87 -9.92
C GLY A 53 8.69 21.71 -9.81
N VAL A 54 7.92 21.89 -10.88
CA VAL A 54 6.63 22.60 -10.81
C VAL A 54 5.63 21.75 -10.01
N LYS A 55 5.06 22.36 -8.97
CA LYS A 55 3.99 21.74 -8.19
C LYS A 55 2.73 21.63 -9.05
N LEU A 56 2.16 20.43 -9.13
CA LEU A 56 0.89 20.19 -9.80
C LEU A 56 -0.27 20.48 -8.85
N GLU A 57 -1.39 20.97 -9.38
CA GLU A 57 -2.63 21.06 -8.60
C GLU A 57 -3.11 19.65 -8.21
N PRO A 58 -3.82 19.49 -7.06
CA PRO A 58 -4.20 18.17 -6.54
C PRO A 58 -4.95 17.29 -7.54
N ASP A 59 -5.89 17.87 -8.29
CA ASP A 59 -6.65 17.12 -9.30
C ASP A 59 -5.78 16.70 -10.50
N LEU A 60 -4.84 17.57 -10.94
CA LEU A 60 -3.89 17.21 -11.99
C LEU A 60 -2.95 16.08 -11.53
N LEU A 61 -2.42 16.16 -10.30
CA LEU A 61 -1.64 15.09 -9.71
C LEU A 61 -2.44 13.77 -9.68
N ARG A 62 -3.71 13.84 -9.23
CA ARG A 62 -4.62 12.70 -9.19
C ARG A 62 -4.79 12.06 -10.56
N ARG A 63 -5.24 12.83 -11.55
CA ARG A 63 -5.41 12.38 -12.95
C ARG A 63 -4.12 11.76 -13.49
N THR A 64 -2.95 12.32 -13.15
CA THR A 64 -1.64 11.84 -13.60
C THR A 64 -1.31 10.44 -13.10
N TRP A 65 -1.44 10.17 -11.78
CA TRP A 65 -1.09 8.85 -11.25
C TRP A 65 -2.16 7.78 -11.52
N THR A 66 -3.43 8.18 -11.72
CA THR A 66 -4.52 7.25 -12.05
C THR A 66 -4.54 6.83 -13.52
N ALA A 67 -4.09 7.70 -14.43
CA ALA A 67 -4.08 7.41 -15.85
C ALA A 67 -3.21 6.17 -16.18
N THR A 68 -3.75 5.33 -17.05
CA THR A 68 -3.15 4.04 -17.41
C THR A 68 -2.62 3.98 -18.83
N ASP A 69 -2.87 5.03 -19.61
CA ASP A 69 -2.65 5.15 -21.05
C ASP A 69 -1.47 6.08 -21.40
N TRP A 70 -0.55 6.27 -20.46
CA TRP A 70 0.74 6.91 -20.73
C TRP A 70 1.61 6.03 -21.64
N ASP A 71 2.30 6.64 -22.60
CA ASP A 71 3.28 5.97 -23.45
C ASP A 71 4.56 5.68 -22.66
N ASN A 72 4.99 6.61 -21.78
CA ASN A 72 6.13 6.42 -20.89
C ASN A 72 5.74 6.54 -19.40
N PRO A 73 5.02 5.56 -18.84
CA PRO A 73 4.54 5.61 -17.45
C PRO A 73 5.70 5.78 -16.44
N ALA A 74 6.88 5.25 -16.74
CA ALA A 74 8.07 5.43 -15.91
C ALA A 74 8.51 6.90 -15.83
N ALA A 75 8.56 7.63 -16.96
CA ALA A 75 8.97 9.04 -16.97
C ALA A 75 7.97 9.93 -16.23
N VAL A 76 6.67 9.71 -16.48
CA VAL A 76 5.59 10.40 -15.80
C VAL A 76 5.62 10.15 -14.29
N LEU A 77 5.78 8.89 -13.87
CA LEU A 77 5.85 8.55 -12.46
C LEU A 77 7.04 9.23 -11.78
N ARG A 78 8.25 9.15 -12.37
CA ARG A 78 9.45 9.83 -11.82
C ARG A 78 9.22 11.34 -11.65
N ARG A 79 8.54 11.99 -12.59
CA ARG A 79 8.22 13.43 -12.54
C ARG A 79 7.33 13.79 -11.35
N ILE A 80 6.34 12.96 -11.03
CA ILE A 80 5.37 13.26 -9.96
C ILE A 80 5.75 12.67 -8.61
N LEU A 81 6.68 11.72 -8.57
CA LEU A 81 6.92 10.88 -7.39
C LEU A 81 7.19 11.66 -6.10
N PRO A 82 8.00 12.74 -6.07
CA PRO A 82 8.18 13.53 -4.84
C PRO A 82 6.87 14.09 -4.29
N GLN A 83 6.05 14.68 -5.16
CA GLN A 83 4.77 15.27 -4.76
C GLN A 83 3.76 14.18 -4.40
N PHE A 84 3.74 13.08 -5.16
CA PHE A 84 2.85 11.95 -4.93
C PHE A 84 3.15 11.24 -3.61
N ALA A 85 4.41 10.94 -3.31
CA ALA A 85 4.84 10.34 -2.05
C ALA A 85 4.48 11.21 -0.84
N ALA A 86 4.68 12.53 -0.93
CA ALA A 86 4.30 13.47 0.12
C ALA A 86 2.77 13.60 0.30
N ALA A 87 1.99 13.44 -0.77
CA ALA A 87 0.54 13.40 -0.71
C ALA A 87 0.06 12.09 -0.06
N LEU A 88 0.62 10.94 -0.46
CA LEU A 88 0.35 9.61 0.08
C LEU A 88 0.61 9.55 1.59
N VAL A 89 1.82 9.90 2.03
CA VAL A 89 2.19 9.91 3.46
C VAL A 89 1.32 10.88 4.26
N GLY A 90 0.88 11.97 3.63
CA GLY A 90 0.01 12.96 4.25
C GLY A 90 -1.48 12.59 4.25
N GLY A 91 -1.89 11.43 3.73
CA GLY A 91 -3.31 11.04 3.62
C GLY A 91 -4.13 11.95 2.70
N ARG A 92 -3.49 12.52 1.67
CA ARG A 92 -4.11 13.47 0.71
C ARG A 92 -4.39 12.84 -0.65
N VAL A 93 -4.27 11.52 -0.75
CA VAL A 93 -4.59 10.75 -1.95
C VAL A 93 -5.84 9.94 -1.63
N GLU A 94 -6.86 10.12 -2.46
CA GLU A 94 -8.15 9.43 -2.36
C GLU A 94 -8.29 8.53 -3.60
N PRO A 95 -7.92 7.24 -3.49
CA PRO A 95 -8.18 6.26 -4.56
C PRO A 95 -9.67 5.91 -4.65
N LEU A 96 -10.10 5.36 -5.78
CA LEU A 96 -11.52 5.04 -5.98
C LEU A 96 -11.93 3.76 -5.23
N PHE A 97 -11.09 2.74 -5.26
CA PHE A 97 -11.34 1.45 -4.60
C PHE A 97 -10.48 1.26 -3.34
N GLY A 98 -9.20 1.59 -3.43
CA GLY A 98 -8.26 1.46 -2.31
C GLY A 98 -6.82 1.79 -2.69
N MET A 99 -5.95 1.82 -1.68
CA MET A 99 -4.55 2.26 -1.85
C MET A 99 -3.70 1.32 -2.72
N GLU A 100 -4.20 0.13 -3.03
CA GLU A 100 -3.60 -0.76 -4.03
C GLU A 100 -3.52 -0.09 -5.42
N GLU A 101 -4.41 0.87 -5.75
CA GLU A 101 -4.34 1.64 -6.99
C GLU A 101 -3.05 2.47 -7.09
N ALA A 102 -2.63 3.09 -6.00
CA ALA A 102 -1.39 3.85 -5.92
C ALA A 102 -0.19 2.90 -6.05
N GLY A 103 -0.26 1.71 -5.45
CA GLY A 103 0.75 0.66 -5.61
C GLY A 103 0.87 0.19 -7.06
N ARG A 104 -0.26 -0.04 -7.75
CA ARG A 104 -0.28 -0.37 -9.18
C ARG A 104 0.30 0.74 -10.05
N SER A 105 0.10 2.01 -9.68
CA SER A 105 0.71 3.15 -10.36
C SER A 105 2.24 3.09 -10.27
N LEU A 106 2.78 2.78 -9.08
CA LEU A 106 4.21 2.55 -8.89
C LEU A 106 4.72 1.37 -9.74
N ALA A 107 4.02 0.24 -9.70
CA ALA A 107 4.39 -0.96 -10.45
C ALA A 107 4.38 -0.73 -11.97
N ARG A 108 3.40 0.02 -12.50
CA ARG A 108 3.32 0.38 -13.93
C ARG A 108 4.50 1.23 -14.39
N GLY A 109 5.06 2.04 -13.49
CA GLY A 109 6.28 2.78 -13.77
C GLY A 109 7.54 1.92 -13.74
N GLU A 110 7.44 0.63 -13.37
CA GLU A 110 8.56 -0.32 -13.27
C GLU A 110 9.71 0.18 -12.40
N TRP A 111 9.38 0.78 -11.25
CA TRP A 111 10.37 1.48 -10.41
C TRP A 111 11.56 0.62 -9.98
N GLN A 112 11.38 -0.70 -9.91
CA GLN A 112 12.43 -1.65 -9.57
C GLN A 112 13.51 -1.77 -10.67
N GLN A 113 13.18 -1.42 -11.92
CA GLN A 113 14.07 -1.47 -13.09
C GLN A 113 14.75 -0.13 -13.37
N TRP A 114 14.47 0.90 -12.56
CA TRP A 114 15.09 2.21 -12.69
C TRP A 114 16.59 2.19 -12.37
N PRO A 115 17.33 3.26 -12.70
CA PRO A 115 18.70 3.44 -12.19
C PRO A 115 18.79 3.15 -10.69
N ALA A 116 19.87 2.49 -10.27
CA ALA A 116 19.99 1.89 -8.94
C ALA A 116 19.68 2.87 -7.80
N GLU A 117 20.14 4.12 -7.89
CA GLU A 117 19.88 5.17 -6.90
C GLU A 117 18.38 5.52 -6.81
N GLN A 118 17.71 5.63 -7.96
CA GLN A 118 16.28 5.91 -8.01
C GLN A 118 15.46 4.76 -7.41
N ALA A 119 15.76 3.52 -7.80
CA ALA A 119 15.08 2.34 -7.27
C ALA A 119 15.33 2.17 -5.76
N ALA A 120 16.54 2.49 -5.28
CA ALA A 120 16.87 2.47 -3.86
C ALA A 120 16.04 3.50 -3.08
N ALA A 121 15.94 4.74 -3.58
CA ALA A 121 15.17 5.79 -2.91
C ALA A 121 13.68 5.43 -2.75
N VAL A 122 13.06 4.82 -3.78
CA VAL A 122 11.66 4.34 -3.69
C VAL A 122 11.53 3.22 -2.65
N ARG A 123 12.44 2.25 -2.66
CA ARG A 123 12.45 1.13 -1.72
C ARG A 123 12.59 1.62 -0.28
N GLU A 124 13.53 2.52 -0.03
CA GLU A 124 13.78 3.10 1.30
C GLU A 124 12.55 3.83 1.83
N TRP A 125 11.89 4.63 0.99
CA TRP A 125 10.66 5.33 1.34
C TRP A 125 9.53 4.36 1.71
N LEU A 126 9.25 3.35 0.88
CA LEU A 126 8.20 2.36 1.15
C LEU A 126 8.45 1.62 2.48
N HIS A 127 9.69 1.20 2.73
CA HIS A 127 10.05 0.55 4.01
C HIS A 127 9.98 1.49 5.21
N ALA A 128 10.42 2.74 5.07
CA ALA A 128 10.33 3.71 6.15
C ALA A 128 8.87 4.05 6.48
N TRP A 129 8.01 4.18 5.46
CA TRP A 129 6.59 4.45 5.64
C TRP A 129 5.87 3.26 6.30
N TRP A 130 6.17 2.05 5.85
CA TRP A 130 5.63 0.84 6.47
C TRP A 130 6.03 0.71 7.95
N ALA A 131 7.32 0.84 8.25
CA ALA A 131 7.83 0.76 9.61
C ALA A 131 7.24 1.87 10.51
N HIS A 132 7.10 3.10 10.00
CA HIS A 132 6.46 4.19 10.73
C HIS A 132 5.00 3.86 11.06
N THR A 133 4.23 3.40 10.07
CA THR A 133 2.80 3.07 10.21
C THR A 133 2.57 2.02 11.30
N LEU A 134 3.43 1.00 11.40
CA LEU A 134 3.33 -0.02 12.45
C LEU A 134 3.59 0.49 13.88
N THR A 135 4.10 1.70 14.03
CA THR A 135 4.37 2.35 15.33
C THR A 135 3.47 3.55 15.62
N ASP A 136 2.79 4.08 14.61
CA ASP A 136 1.85 5.17 14.75
C ASP A 136 0.45 4.63 15.10
N PRO A 137 -0.15 5.02 16.25
CA PRO A 137 -1.50 4.55 16.59
C PRO A 137 -2.59 5.05 15.64
N GLU A 138 -2.38 6.17 14.95
CA GLU A 138 -3.36 6.82 14.07
C GLU A 138 -2.66 7.26 12.77
N PRO A 139 -2.18 6.31 11.96
CA PRO A 139 -1.52 6.63 10.70
C PRO A 139 -2.53 7.24 9.72
N ALA A 140 -2.07 8.20 8.91
CA ALA A 140 -2.91 8.84 7.89
C ALA A 140 -3.48 7.86 6.86
N VAL A 141 -2.75 6.76 6.58
CA VAL A 141 -3.21 5.62 5.80
C VAL A 141 -3.20 4.40 6.71
N PRO A 142 -4.34 3.69 6.88
CA PRO A 142 -4.40 2.47 7.68
C PRO A 142 -3.39 1.42 7.24
N ALA A 143 -2.88 0.63 8.20
CA ALA A 143 -1.86 -0.38 7.92
C ALA A 143 -2.30 -1.44 6.88
N TYR A 144 -3.58 -1.80 6.86
CA TYR A 144 -4.09 -2.78 5.89
C TYR A 144 -4.09 -2.24 4.46
N GLU A 145 -4.39 -0.95 4.27
CA GLU A 145 -4.33 -0.29 2.96
C GLU A 145 -2.89 -0.07 2.51
N LEU A 146 -2.00 0.32 3.43
CA LEU A 146 -0.59 0.48 3.11
C LEU A 146 0.09 -0.85 2.78
N LEU A 147 -0.32 -1.96 3.42
CA LEU A 147 0.15 -3.29 3.04
C LEU A 147 -0.24 -3.63 1.60
N ALA A 148 -1.48 -3.36 1.21
CA ALA A 148 -1.95 -3.57 -0.16
C ALA A 148 -1.16 -2.70 -1.16
N LEU A 149 -0.98 -1.41 -0.87
CA LEU A 149 -0.15 -0.50 -1.68
C LEU A 149 1.27 -1.05 -1.85
N CYS A 150 1.94 -1.39 -0.76
CA CYS A 150 3.30 -1.90 -0.78
C CYS A 150 3.40 -3.21 -1.57
N THR A 151 2.42 -4.10 -1.41
CA THR A 151 2.34 -5.38 -2.11
C THR A 151 2.22 -5.18 -3.62
N GLU A 152 1.29 -4.33 -4.07
CA GLU A 152 1.13 -4.02 -5.48
C GLU A 152 2.35 -3.30 -6.04
N ALA A 153 2.89 -2.32 -5.30
CA ALA A 153 4.06 -1.57 -5.73
C ALA A 153 5.27 -2.48 -5.96
N SER A 154 5.52 -3.44 -5.07
CA SER A 154 6.68 -4.34 -5.17
C SER A 154 6.39 -5.67 -5.86
N THR A 155 5.14 -5.92 -6.24
CA THR A 155 4.63 -7.21 -6.75
C THR A 155 4.98 -8.41 -5.86
N THR A 156 5.05 -8.20 -4.55
CA THR A 156 5.37 -9.23 -3.55
C THR A 156 4.87 -8.84 -2.17
N LEU A 157 4.28 -9.79 -1.45
CA LEU A 157 3.68 -9.57 -0.12
C LEU A 157 4.65 -9.91 1.01
N THR A 158 5.35 -11.05 0.90
CA THR A 158 6.18 -11.64 1.95
C THR A 158 7.14 -10.67 2.66
N PRO A 159 7.90 -9.78 1.98
CA PRO A 159 8.82 -8.86 2.66
C PRO A 159 8.12 -7.91 3.64
N TRP A 160 6.90 -7.48 3.35
CA TRP A 160 6.14 -6.55 4.18
C TRP A 160 5.55 -7.24 5.40
N LEU A 161 5.05 -8.47 5.23
CA LEU A 161 4.58 -9.32 6.32
C LEU A 161 5.71 -9.66 7.30
N ARG A 162 6.93 -9.91 6.80
CA ARG A 162 8.10 -10.13 7.67
C ARG A 162 8.39 -8.94 8.58
N VAL A 163 8.32 -7.71 8.06
CA VAL A 163 8.49 -6.51 8.91
C VAL A 163 7.38 -6.41 9.96
N TRP A 164 6.15 -6.78 9.63
CA TRP A 164 5.04 -6.81 10.59
C TRP A 164 5.26 -7.88 11.66
N GLU A 165 5.69 -9.07 11.26
CA GLU A 165 6.04 -10.19 12.14
C GLU A 165 7.13 -9.83 13.14
N GLU A 166 8.21 -9.20 12.67
CA GLU A 166 9.35 -8.77 13.49
C GLU A 166 9.00 -7.59 14.43
N SER A 167 7.91 -6.87 14.17
CA SER A 167 7.48 -5.75 14.99
C SER A 167 6.83 -6.21 16.29
N THR A 168 7.50 -5.92 17.41
CA THR A 168 7.04 -6.21 18.78
C THR A 168 6.26 -5.06 19.42
N HIS A 169 5.97 -3.99 18.68
CA HIS A 169 5.29 -2.83 19.22
C HIS A 169 3.78 -3.08 19.38
N PRO A 170 3.13 -2.77 20.52
CA PRO A 170 1.71 -3.07 20.74
C PRO A 170 0.75 -2.41 19.73
N VAL A 171 1.17 -1.31 19.11
CA VAL A 171 0.41 -0.67 18.01
C VAL A 171 0.33 -1.57 16.78
N ALA A 172 1.37 -2.34 16.48
CA ALA A 172 1.35 -3.28 15.34
C ALA A 172 0.31 -4.38 15.55
N ASP A 173 0.06 -4.81 16.80
CA ASP A 173 -0.98 -5.78 17.13
C ASP A 173 -2.38 -5.18 16.98
N ARG A 174 -2.57 -3.92 17.39
CA ARG A 174 -3.85 -3.20 17.16
C ARG A 174 -4.15 -3.03 15.67
N HIS A 175 -3.13 -2.69 14.89
CA HIS A 175 -3.24 -2.64 13.44
C HIS A 175 -3.60 -4.00 12.85
N LEU A 176 -3.09 -5.10 13.41
CA LEU A 176 -3.42 -6.44 12.95
C LEU A 176 -4.89 -6.78 13.24
N VAL A 177 -5.41 -6.39 14.41
CA VAL A 177 -6.84 -6.55 14.74
C VAL A 177 -7.70 -5.79 13.73
N LEU A 178 -7.37 -4.52 13.46
CA LEU A 178 -8.13 -3.69 12.51
C LEU A 178 -8.04 -4.24 11.07
N ALA A 179 -6.86 -4.68 10.66
CA ALA A 179 -6.63 -5.27 9.35
C ALA A 179 -7.44 -6.56 9.18
N PHE A 180 -7.36 -7.47 10.16
CA PHE A 180 -8.10 -8.71 10.10
C PHE A 180 -9.62 -8.49 10.11
N THR A 181 -10.11 -7.47 10.82
CA THR A 181 -11.52 -7.06 10.78
C THR A 181 -11.96 -6.67 9.36
N HIS A 182 -11.10 -6.02 8.57
CA HIS A 182 -11.40 -5.69 7.17
C HIS A 182 -11.29 -6.90 6.24
N TRP A 183 -10.39 -7.82 6.54
CA TRP A 183 -10.04 -8.92 5.63
C TRP A 183 -10.88 -10.19 5.81
N GLU A 184 -11.40 -10.42 7.02
CA GLU A 184 -12.00 -11.70 7.42
C GLU A 184 -13.08 -12.20 6.46
N TYR A 185 -13.92 -11.30 5.94
CA TYR A 185 -14.98 -11.66 5.00
C TYR A 185 -14.43 -12.24 3.69
N HIS A 186 -13.50 -11.53 3.04
CA HIS A 186 -12.90 -11.98 1.77
C HIS A 186 -12.09 -13.26 1.96
N LEU A 187 -11.28 -13.33 3.03
CA LEU A 187 -10.43 -14.50 3.28
C LEU A 187 -11.23 -15.77 3.58
N LEU A 188 -12.42 -15.65 4.21
CA LEU A 188 -13.31 -16.81 4.40
C LEU A 188 -13.87 -17.33 3.07
N GLY A 189 -14.00 -16.46 2.07
CA GLY A 189 -14.35 -16.79 0.69
C GLY A 189 -13.17 -17.25 -0.17
N ASP A 190 -11.98 -17.41 0.39
CA ASP A 190 -10.71 -17.64 -0.34
C ASP A 190 -10.37 -16.52 -1.33
N GLU A 191 -10.86 -15.30 -1.10
CA GLU A 191 -10.62 -14.11 -1.92
C GLU A 191 -9.62 -13.16 -1.25
N LEU A 192 -8.83 -12.47 -2.06
CA LEU A 192 -7.94 -11.43 -1.53
C LEU A 192 -8.75 -10.20 -1.11
N PRO A 193 -8.44 -9.54 0.03
CA PRO A 193 -9.21 -8.39 0.51
C PRO A 193 -9.04 -7.09 -0.30
N TRP A 194 -8.19 -7.11 -1.32
CA TRP A 194 -7.99 -6.00 -2.25
C TRP A 194 -7.78 -6.54 -3.65
N THR A 195 -7.95 -5.66 -4.64
CA THR A 195 -7.80 -6.04 -6.05
C THR A 195 -6.33 -6.17 -6.43
N VAL A 196 -5.93 -7.30 -7.02
CA VAL A 196 -4.59 -7.45 -7.65
C VAL A 196 -4.70 -7.38 -9.16
N ARG A 197 -3.61 -7.02 -9.83
CA ARG A 197 -3.52 -7.12 -11.28
C ARG A 197 -2.83 -8.41 -11.70
N GLY A 198 -3.48 -9.18 -12.57
CA GLY A 198 -2.93 -10.40 -13.17
C GLY A 198 -3.17 -11.65 -12.31
N ASP A 199 -2.41 -12.72 -12.60
CA ASP A 199 -2.73 -14.06 -12.11
C ASP A 199 -2.15 -14.40 -10.72
N THR A 200 -1.79 -13.38 -9.93
CA THR A 200 -1.13 -13.57 -8.61
C THR A 200 -2.11 -13.60 -7.44
N GLU A 201 -3.41 -13.45 -7.66
CA GLU A 201 -4.42 -13.33 -6.61
C GLU A 201 -4.43 -14.53 -5.68
N ALA A 202 -4.59 -15.73 -6.23
CA ALA A 202 -4.66 -16.97 -5.46
C ALA A 202 -3.39 -17.20 -4.62
N THR A 203 -2.21 -16.95 -5.22
CA THR A 203 -0.92 -17.06 -4.52
C THR A 203 -0.81 -16.04 -3.38
N THR A 204 -1.19 -14.79 -3.62
CA THR A 204 -1.15 -13.72 -2.63
C THR A 204 -2.13 -13.96 -1.48
N CYS A 205 -3.33 -14.44 -1.79
CA CYS A 205 -4.35 -14.82 -0.81
C CYS A 205 -3.85 -15.99 0.06
N ALA A 206 -3.23 -17.00 -0.54
CA ALA A 206 -2.63 -18.12 0.17
C ALA A 206 -1.47 -17.68 1.08
N GLU A 207 -0.58 -16.80 0.61
CA GLU A 207 0.50 -16.22 1.42
C GLU A 207 -0.03 -15.46 2.64
N LEU A 208 -1.02 -14.58 2.44
CA LEU A 208 -1.63 -13.81 3.52
C LEU A 208 -2.31 -14.72 4.54
N THR A 209 -3.09 -15.70 4.07
CA THR A 209 -3.79 -16.67 4.92
C THR A 209 -2.81 -17.50 5.74
N ALA A 210 -1.76 -18.02 5.11
CA ALA A 210 -0.72 -18.80 5.79
C ALA A 210 -0.01 -17.98 6.87
N TRP A 211 0.32 -16.72 6.58
CA TRP A 211 0.94 -15.83 7.55
C TRP A 211 0.02 -15.53 8.74
N LEU A 212 -1.27 -15.26 8.48
CA LEU A 212 -2.27 -15.02 9.51
C LEU A 212 -2.42 -16.24 10.43
N LEU A 213 -2.53 -17.45 9.88
CA LEU A 213 -2.64 -18.68 10.67
C LEU A 213 -1.41 -18.92 11.55
N GLY A 214 -0.21 -18.58 11.07
CA GLY A 214 1.04 -18.73 11.81
C GLY A 214 1.23 -17.69 12.93
N HIS A 215 0.81 -16.44 12.71
CA HIS A 215 1.24 -15.31 13.55
C HIS A 215 0.11 -14.54 14.24
N ALA A 216 -1.11 -14.55 13.68
CA ALA A 216 -2.21 -13.74 14.21
C ALA A 216 -2.80 -14.24 15.54
N PRO A 217 -2.98 -15.55 15.82
CA PRO A 217 -3.75 -15.98 17.00
C PRO A 217 -3.27 -15.40 18.34
N ALA A 218 -1.96 -15.40 18.60
CA ALA A 218 -1.41 -14.84 19.83
C ALA A 218 -1.50 -13.31 19.86
N ARG A 219 -1.26 -12.66 18.72
CA ARG A 219 -1.24 -11.20 18.57
C ARG A 219 -2.65 -10.58 18.63
N LEU A 220 -3.66 -11.27 18.08
CA LEU A 220 -5.06 -10.87 18.20
C LEU A 220 -5.50 -10.86 19.68
N ARG A 221 -5.07 -11.84 20.48
CA ARG A 221 -5.36 -11.85 21.93
C ARG A 221 -4.68 -10.67 22.63
N ALA A 222 -3.39 -10.43 22.32
CA ALA A 222 -2.64 -9.31 22.89
C ALA A 222 -3.21 -7.94 22.47
N GLY A 223 -3.73 -7.84 21.24
CA GLY A 223 -4.35 -6.65 20.67
C GLY A 223 -5.78 -6.40 21.15
N GLY A 224 -6.39 -7.33 21.91
CA GLY A 224 -7.76 -7.20 22.41
C GLY A 224 -8.84 -7.45 21.35
N ALA A 225 -8.60 -8.38 20.42
CA ALA A 225 -9.61 -8.80 19.45
C ALA A 225 -10.86 -9.38 20.12
N SER A 226 -12.01 -9.26 19.45
CA SER A 226 -13.25 -9.89 19.89
C SER A 226 -13.19 -11.42 19.77
N ASP A 227 -14.02 -12.12 20.53
CA ASP A 227 -14.20 -13.56 20.40
C ASP A 227 -14.63 -13.96 18.98
N GLU A 228 -15.41 -13.12 18.31
CA GLU A 228 -15.77 -13.31 16.90
C GLU A 228 -14.52 -13.42 16.03
N LEU A 229 -13.60 -12.44 16.08
CA LEU A 229 -12.36 -12.50 15.28
C LEU A 229 -11.50 -13.72 15.65
N HIS A 230 -11.51 -14.15 16.91
CA HIS A 230 -10.86 -15.41 17.30
C HIS A 230 -11.49 -16.65 16.64
N HIS A 231 -12.81 -16.66 16.46
CA HIS A 231 -13.48 -17.70 15.68
C HIS A 231 -13.14 -17.58 14.19
N ARG A 232 -13.12 -16.37 13.63
CA ARG A 232 -12.81 -16.14 12.20
C ARG A 232 -11.42 -16.66 11.83
N ILE A 233 -10.40 -16.36 12.64
CA ILE A 233 -9.04 -16.87 12.38
C ILE A 233 -8.96 -18.39 12.50
N ARG A 234 -9.76 -19.00 13.40
CA ARG A 234 -9.87 -20.47 13.49
C ARG A 234 -10.50 -21.05 12.23
N LEU A 235 -11.57 -20.43 11.71
CA LEU A 235 -12.27 -20.86 10.50
C LEU A 235 -11.37 -20.82 9.26
N LEU A 236 -10.45 -19.86 9.16
CA LEU A 236 -9.46 -19.83 8.08
C LEU A 236 -8.55 -21.08 8.04
N GLY A 237 -8.39 -21.79 9.17
CA GLY A 237 -7.64 -23.04 9.22
C GLY A 237 -8.44 -24.27 8.81
N LEU A 238 -9.74 -24.14 8.53
CA LEU A 238 -10.63 -25.22 8.12
C LEU A 238 -10.83 -25.20 6.60
N THR A 239 -11.24 -26.33 6.01
CA THR A 239 -11.48 -26.44 4.57
C THR A 239 -12.85 -27.05 4.28
N GLY A 240 -13.44 -26.67 3.14
CA GLY A 240 -14.66 -27.29 2.62
C GLY A 240 -15.84 -27.30 3.62
N PRO A 241 -16.57 -28.42 3.75
CA PRO A 241 -17.71 -28.56 4.66
C PRO A 241 -17.42 -28.19 6.11
N ASP A 242 -16.23 -28.52 6.62
CA ASP A 242 -15.85 -28.25 8.02
C ASP A 242 -15.78 -26.75 8.30
N ARG A 243 -15.51 -25.93 7.28
CA ARG A 243 -15.51 -24.48 7.38
C ARG A 243 -16.91 -23.90 7.25
N CYS A 244 -17.66 -24.26 6.20
CA CYS A 244 -18.94 -23.61 5.89
C CYS A 244 -20.13 -24.09 6.74
N TYR A 245 -20.05 -25.27 7.35
CA TYR A 245 -21.06 -25.77 8.29
C TYR A 245 -20.68 -25.56 9.76
N ASP A 246 -19.59 -24.84 10.03
CA ASP A 246 -19.20 -24.53 11.39
C ASP A 246 -20.26 -23.63 12.06
N PRO A 247 -20.66 -23.89 13.32
CA PRO A 247 -21.64 -23.06 14.03
C PRO A 247 -21.26 -21.58 14.16
N HIS A 248 -19.98 -21.25 13.99
CA HIS A 248 -19.47 -19.88 14.01
C HIS A 248 -19.32 -19.27 12.62
N TRP A 249 -19.70 -19.95 11.54
CA TRP A 249 -19.73 -19.37 10.20
C TRP A 249 -20.60 -18.09 10.18
N PRO A 250 -20.22 -17.01 9.47
CA PRO A 250 -20.99 -15.77 9.54
C PRO A 250 -22.38 -15.96 8.90
N ASP A 251 -23.43 -15.58 9.61
CA ASP A 251 -24.82 -15.52 9.10
C ASP A 251 -25.04 -14.36 8.11
N ARG A 252 -24.03 -14.02 7.29
CA ARG A 252 -24.17 -13.00 6.25
C ARG A 252 -24.79 -13.64 5.02
N VAL A 253 -26.11 -13.43 4.88
CA VAL A 253 -26.87 -13.73 3.68
C VAL A 253 -26.36 -12.82 2.54
N TYR A 254 -25.94 -13.42 1.43
CA TYR A 254 -25.64 -12.74 0.17
C TYR A 254 -26.88 -12.09 -0.44
#